data_AF-A0A522VXR9-F1
#
_entry.id   AF-A0A522VXR9-F1
#
_cell.length_a   1.000
_cell.length_b   1.000
_cell.length_c   1.000
_cell.angle_alpha   90.00
_cell.angle_beta   90.00
_cell.angle_gamma   90.00
#
_symmetry.space_group_name_H-M   'P 1'
#
loop_
_entity.id
_entity.type
_entity.pdbx_description
1 polymer ?
#
loop_
_entity_poly.entity_id
_entity_poly.type
_entity_poly.pdbx_seq_one_letter_code
_entity_poly.pdbx_strand_id
1 'polypeptide(L)' 'MRPSKVHKPLGACSVCGALTNRHELINHRCDKVVTGRRCYGTYKSAVTFLWDECEGCNGTGVVGTLVCSACEGFGWRLYA' A
#
# COMPACT_ATOMS: atom_id res chain seq x y z
N MET A 1 14.08 -11.00 -17.97
CA MET A 1 13.77 -9.60 -17.62
C MET A 1 13.95 -9.43 -16.12
N ARG A 2 14.70 -8.42 -15.66
CA ARG A 2 14.68 -8.08 -14.23
C ARG A 2 13.31 -7.51 -13.89
N PRO A 3 12.68 -7.90 -12.76
CA PRO A 3 11.44 -7.29 -12.34
C PRO A 3 11.65 -5.78 -12.13
N SER A 4 10.84 -4.98 -12.80
CA SER A 4 10.84 -3.53 -12.63
C SER A 4 10.20 -3.16 -11.29
N LYS A 5 10.66 -2.06 -10.69
CA LYS A 5 10.02 -1.51 -9.49
C LYS A 5 8.59 -1.09 -9.81
N VAL A 6 7.67 -1.37 -8.89
CA VAL A 6 6.29 -0.90 -8.98
C VAL A 6 6.19 0.57 -8.59
N HIS A 7 5.16 1.26 -9.07
CA HIS A 7 4.91 2.65 -8.69
C HIS A 7 4.51 2.76 -7.22
N LYS A 8 4.75 3.95 -6.64
CA LYS A 8 4.29 4.28 -5.29
C LYS A 8 2.76 4.17 -5.23
N PRO A 9 2.19 3.72 -4.10
CA PRO A 9 0.74 3.62 -3.95
C PRO A 9 0.04 4.96 -4.14
N LEU A 10 -1.20 4.92 -4.62
CA LEU A 10 -2.00 6.13 -4.87
C LEU A 10 -2.56 6.75 -3.60
N GLY A 11 -2.75 5.93 -2.56
CA GLY A 11 -3.27 6.39 -1.28
C GLY A 11 -3.00 5.43 -0.16
N ALA A 12 -3.14 5.94 1.06
CA ALA A 12 -3.20 5.13 2.28
C ALA A 12 -4.37 5.56 3.16
N CYS A 13 -4.89 4.62 3.94
CA CYS A 13 -5.95 4.90 4.90
C CYS A 13 -5.40 5.74 6.06
N SER A 14 -6.08 6.84 6.37
CA SER A 14 -5.71 7.77 7.46
C SER A 14 -5.79 7.18 8.87
N VAL A 15 -6.21 5.92 9.02
CA VAL A 15 -6.41 5.26 10.32
C VAL A 15 -5.61 3.97 10.39
N CYS A 16 -5.86 3.02 9.49
CA CYS A 16 -5.19 1.72 9.53
C CYS A 16 -3.94 1.62 8.67
N GLY A 17 -3.57 2.68 7.94
CA GLY A 17 -2.40 2.68 7.06
C GLY A 17 -2.51 1.79 5.82
N ALA A 18 -3.66 1.12 5.60
CA ALA A 18 -3.87 0.26 4.43
C ALA A 18 -3.63 1.03 3.13
N LEU A 19 -2.93 0.40 2.19
CA LEU A 19 -2.53 1.00 0.92
C LEU A 19 -3.56 0.71 -0.17
N THR A 20 -3.67 1.60 -1.15
CA THR A 20 -4.52 1.40 -2.32
C THR A 20 -3.89 1.94 -3.60
N ASN A 21 -4.09 1.20 -4.69
CA ASN A 21 -3.80 1.62 -6.07
C ASN A 21 -5.08 1.89 -6.87
N ARG A 22 -6.23 1.94 -6.19
CA ARG A 22 -7.54 2.23 -6.79
C ARG A 22 -7.88 3.70 -6.63
N HIS A 23 -7.95 4.41 -7.76
CA HIS A 23 -8.28 5.83 -7.82
C HIS A 23 -9.69 6.10 -7.27
N GLU A 24 -10.62 5.21 -7.56
CA GLU A 24 -12.02 5.26 -7.13
C GLU A 24 -12.20 5.15 -5.61
N LEU A 25 -11.16 4.73 -4.88
CA LEU A 25 -11.21 4.67 -3.42
C LEU A 25 -10.65 5.91 -2.75
N ILE A 26 -9.96 6.79 -3.47
CA ILE A 26 -9.41 8.01 -2.89
C ILE A 26 -10.55 8.92 -2.41
N ASN A 27 -10.41 9.43 -1.19
CA ASN A 27 -11.44 10.16 -0.45
C ASN A 27 -12.69 9.34 -0.07
N HIS A 28 -12.71 8.03 -0.34
CA HIS A 28 -13.76 7.12 0.11
C HIS A 28 -13.35 6.37 1.38
N ARG A 29 -14.37 5.80 2.05
CA ARG A 29 -14.20 5.02 3.27
C ARG A 29 -13.37 3.77 2.98
N CYS A 30 -12.41 3.50 3.87
CA CYS A 30 -11.58 2.31 3.79
C CYS A 30 -12.43 1.04 3.75
N ASP A 31 -12.06 0.12 2.87
CA ASP A 31 -12.73 -1.15 2.63
C ASP A 31 -12.12 -2.30 3.44
N LYS A 32 -11.00 -2.06 4.13
CA LYS A 32 -10.37 -3.06 4.99
C LYS A 32 -11.16 -3.28 6.28
N VAL A 33 -11.16 -4.53 6.72
CA VAL A 33 -11.65 -4.94 8.04
C VAL A 33 -10.45 -5.04 8.96
N VAL A 34 -10.49 -4.30 10.07
CA VAL A 34 -9.45 -4.28 11.10
C VAL A 34 -10.11 -4.68 12.41
N THR A 35 -9.55 -5.66 13.12
CA THR A 35 -10.11 -6.16 14.40
C THR A 35 -11.60 -6.59 14.30
N GLY A 36 -11.98 -7.23 13.19
CA GLY A 36 -13.35 -7.73 12.98
C GLY A 36 -14.40 -6.67 12.62
N ARG A 37 -14.01 -5.39 12.48
CA ARG A 37 -14.91 -4.31 12.03
C ARG A 37 -14.32 -3.59 10.82
N ARG A 38 -15.18 -3.10 9.92
CA ARG A 38 -14.73 -2.27 8.80
C ARG A 38 -14.08 -0.99 9.34
N CYS A 39 -12.91 -0.66 8.81
CA CYS A 39 -12.17 0.54 9.17
C CYS A 39 -13.06 1.79 8.99
N TYR A 40 -12.98 2.70 9.96
CA TYR A 40 -13.71 3.97 9.93
C TYR A 40 -12.93 5.10 9.25
N GLY A 41 -11.67 4.84 8.90
CA GLY A 41 -10.83 5.77 8.15
C GLY A 41 -11.23 5.94 6.69
N THR A 42 -10.60 6.89 6.02
CA THR A 42 -10.73 7.14 4.58
C THR A 42 -9.39 6.98 3.91
N TYR A 43 -9.37 6.55 2.65
CA TYR A 43 -8.14 6.61 1.86
C TYR A 43 -7.85 8.05 1.50
N LYS A 44 -6.66 8.53 1.85
CA LYS A 44 -6.16 9.85 1.45
C LYS A 44 -5.19 9.67 0.30
N SER A 45 -5.12 10.69 -0.55
CA SER A 45 -4.14 10.73 -1.64
C SER A 45 -2.72 10.68 -1.06
N ALA A 46 -1.89 9.85 -1.66
CA ALA A 46 -0.50 9.61 -1.28
C ALA A 46 0.47 10.73 -1.67
N VAL A 47 0.01 11.81 -2.30
CA VAL A 47 0.87 12.85 -2.88
C VAL A 47 1.79 13.48 -1.83
N THR A 48 1.33 13.62 -0.60
CA THR A 48 2.09 14.21 0.50
C THR A 48 2.71 13.16 1.43
N PHE A 49 2.58 11.87 1.12
CA PHE A 49 3.08 10.80 1.99
C PHE A 49 4.53 10.46 1.67
N LEU A 50 5.27 10.12 2.73
CA LEU A 50 6.61 9.58 2.63
C LEU A 50 6.51 8.06 2.46
N TRP A 51 7.35 7.52 1.58
CA TRP A 51 7.33 6.12 1.18
C TRP A 51 8.70 5.51 1.36
N ASP A 52 8.75 4.40 2.09
CA ASP A 52 9.91 3.54 2.13
C ASP A 52 9.82 2.46 1.08
N GLU A 53 10.92 2.25 0.37
CA GLU A 53 11.07 1.08 -0.48
C GLU A 53 11.04 -0.18 0.39
N CYS A 54 10.26 -1.19 0.00
CA CYS A 54 10.25 -2.45 0.72
C CYS A 54 11.56 -3.21 0.45
N GLU A 55 12.44 -3.27 1.44
CA GLU A 55 13.73 -3.97 1.39
C GLU A 55 13.58 -5.46 1.04
N GLY A 56 12.50 -6.11 1.51
CA GLY A 56 12.27 -7.53 1.27
C GLY A 56 12.08 -7.90 -0.21
N CYS A 57 11.60 -6.96 -1.04
CA CYS A 57 11.39 -7.17 -2.47
C CYS A 57 12.08 -6.12 -3.36
N ASN A 58 12.86 -5.21 -2.77
CA ASN A 58 13.50 -4.07 -3.43
C ASN A 58 12.54 -3.32 -4.37
N GLY A 59 11.36 -2.96 -3.87
CA GLY A 59 10.42 -2.16 -4.64
C GLY A 59 9.65 -2.90 -5.73
N THR A 60 9.79 -4.22 -5.87
CA THR A 60 9.12 -5.00 -6.94
C THR A 60 7.74 -5.53 -6.55
N GLY A 61 7.43 -5.58 -5.24
CA GLY A 61 6.19 -6.17 -4.72
C GLY A 61 6.20 -7.71 -4.70
N VAL A 62 7.23 -8.36 -5.22
CA VAL A 62 7.32 -9.83 -5.29
C VAL A 62 8.69 -10.33 -4.86
N VAL A 63 8.74 -11.56 -4.34
CA VAL A 63 9.99 -12.27 -4.06
C VAL A 63 9.97 -13.56 -4.86
N GLY A 64 10.72 -13.59 -5.97
CA GLY A 64 10.61 -14.64 -6.97
C GLY A 64 9.24 -14.60 -7.67
N THR A 65 8.42 -15.62 -7.45
CA THR A 65 7.05 -15.73 -8.00
C THR A 65 5.96 -15.42 -6.97
N LEU A 66 6.32 -15.17 -5.71
CA LEU A 66 5.38 -14.96 -4.61
C LEU A 66 5.18 -13.47 -4.34
N VAL A 67 3.97 -13.10 -3.94
CA VAL A 67 3.67 -11.75 -3.44
C VAL A 67 4.49 -11.51 -2.17
N CYS A 68 5.18 -10.37 -2.12
CA CYS A 68 5.95 -10.00 -0.94
C CYS A 68 5.00 -9.75 0.24
N SER A 69 5.08 -10.59 1.28
CA SER A 69 4.25 -10.46 2.48
C SER A 69 4.57 -9.19 3.28
N ALA A 70 5.82 -8.71 3.26
CA ALA A 70 6.25 -7.54 4.01
C ALA A 70 5.62 -6.22 3.54
N CYS A 71 5.25 -6.12 2.26
CA CYS A 71 4.55 -4.96 1.70
C CYS A 71 3.22 -5.34 1.05
N GLU A 72 2.72 -6.55 1.29
CA GLU A 72 1.48 -7.08 0.71
C GLU A 72 1.38 -6.92 -0.82
N GLY A 73 2.51 -6.95 -1.53
CA GLY A 73 2.55 -6.77 -2.98
C GLY A 73 2.72 -5.33 -3.48
N PHE A 74 2.72 -4.33 -2.60
CA PHE A 74 2.82 -2.93 -3.01
C PHE A 74 4.22 -2.48 -3.39
N GLY A 75 5.27 -3.22 -3.00
CA GLY A 75 6.67 -2.82 -3.21
C GLY A 75 7.14 -1.65 -2.33
N TRP A 76 6.21 -0.92 -1.73
CA TRP A 76 6.46 0.25 -0.89
C TRP A 76 5.71 0.11 0.43
N ARG A 77 6.19 0.79 1.45
CA ARG A 77 5.55 0.92 2.77
C ARG A 77 5.38 2.38 3.10
N LEU A 78 4.31 2.70 3.81
CA LEU A 78 4.11 4.04 4.32
C LEU A 78 5.19 4.32 5.38
N TYR A 79 5.93 5.42 5.23
CA TYR A 79 6.87 5.88 6.26
C TYR A 79 6.05 6.38 7.45
N ALA A 80 6.33 5.83 8.64
CA ALA A 80 5.62 6.14 9.88
C ALA A 80 6.44 7.08 10.77
#